data_AF-A0AAD7E3M1-F1
#
_entry.id   AF-A0AAD7E3M1-F1
#
_cell.length_a   1.000
_cell.length_b   1.000
_cell.length_c   1.000
_cell.angle_alpha   90.00
_cell.angle_beta   90.00
_cell.angle_gamma   90.00
#
_symmetry.space_group_name_H-M   'P 1'
#
loop_
_entity.id
_entity.type
_entity.pdbx_description
1 polymer ?
#
loop_
_entity_poly.entity_id
_entity_poly.type
_entity_poly.pdbx_seq_one_letter_code
_entity_poly.pdbx_strand_id
1 'polypeptide(L)'
;MPFPKTFDAYVPSDTQKFFTLAKLKPEYVPLETLRAVPLDPEHTASFDYAKKITPPAGFAHCIRCYYFSLAILHNGFPSGTPGVPQIPFAELAQRLYHACILHDLGWSTTAEAIAHPARATSFEIHGGIMAYEHLRVAAPALASDAASLGDVVQSIMLHTSQWPSGTSSATKMLLSLSAMFDLCGYDGPQPGSRAFELLVNRKTLQEIEKEFPRGGLYTEGLDYAKKEFAEKPDCLMSHFPGGLEGFTKLWRVPEE
;
A
#
# COMPACT_ATOMS: atom_id res chain seq x y z
N MET A 1 -16.55 15.67 -1.03
CA MET A 1 -17.75 14.98 -0.51
C MET A 1 -17.40 14.37 0.84
N PRO A 2 -18.34 14.06 1.75
CA PRO A 2 -17.99 13.24 2.91
C PRO A 2 -17.64 11.81 2.44
N PHE A 3 -16.75 11.13 3.18
CA PHE A 3 -16.51 9.70 2.95
C PHE A 3 -17.83 8.91 3.12
N PRO A 4 -18.10 7.90 2.27
CA PRO A 4 -19.13 6.91 2.53
C PRO A 4 -19.00 6.31 3.94
N LYS A 5 -20.13 5.94 4.57
CA LYS A 5 -20.11 5.32 5.91
C LYS A 5 -19.47 3.93 5.91
N THR A 6 -19.65 3.20 4.80
CA THR A 6 -19.16 1.84 4.61
C THR A 6 -18.64 1.65 3.19
N PHE A 7 -17.77 0.67 3.02
CA PHE A 7 -17.24 0.22 1.73
C PHE A 7 -17.42 -1.27 1.57
N ASP A 8 -17.30 -1.78 0.35
CA ASP A 8 -17.21 -3.21 0.12
C ASP A 8 -15.94 -3.73 0.83
N ALA A 9 -16.08 -4.67 1.77
CA ALA A 9 -14.95 -5.25 2.49
C ALA A 9 -14.04 -6.09 1.57
N TYR A 10 -14.58 -6.50 0.42
CA TYR A 10 -13.97 -7.39 -0.53
C TYR A 10 -14.24 -6.91 -1.96
N VAL A 11 -13.21 -6.93 -2.80
CA VAL A 11 -13.29 -6.50 -4.20
C VAL A 11 -12.58 -7.52 -5.10
N PRO A 12 -12.87 -7.55 -6.42
CA PRO A 12 -12.15 -8.44 -7.34
C PRO A 12 -10.64 -8.21 -7.27
N SER A 13 -9.83 -9.27 -7.16
CA SER A 13 -8.36 -9.15 -7.21
C SER A 13 -7.85 -8.74 -8.59
N ASP A 14 -8.61 -9.07 -9.62
CA ASP A 14 -8.40 -8.67 -11.01
C ASP A 14 -8.64 -7.16 -11.14
N THR A 15 -7.60 -6.41 -11.48
CA THR A 15 -7.64 -4.94 -11.57
C THR A 15 -8.61 -4.44 -12.63
N GLN A 16 -8.79 -5.15 -13.75
CA GLN A 16 -9.72 -4.75 -14.80
C GLN A 16 -11.18 -4.88 -14.33
N LYS A 17 -11.49 -5.99 -13.63
CA LYS A 17 -12.81 -6.18 -13.00
C LYS A 17 -13.04 -5.16 -11.89
N PHE A 18 -12.02 -4.87 -11.08
CA PHE A 18 -12.07 -3.82 -10.07
C PHE A 18 -12.43 -2.46 -10.69
N PHE A 19 -11.72 -2.02 -11.73
CA PHE A 19 -11.98 -0.71 -12.37
C PHE A 19 -13.35 -0.64 -13.05
N THR A 20 -13.91 -1.77 -13.47
CA THR A 20 -15.29 -1.83 -14.01
C THR A 20 -16.34 -1.64 -12.90
N LEU A 21 -16.06 -2.13 -11.69
CA LEU A 21 -16.95 -1.99 -10.52
C LEU A 21 -16.81 -0.62 -9.85
N ALA A 22 -15.58 -0.13 -9.73
CA ALA A 22 -15.27 1.12 -9.07
C ALA A 22 -15.83 2.31 -9.84
N LYS A 23 -16.40 3.28 -9.14
CA LYS A 23 -17.00 4.48 -9.73
C LYS A 23 -16.05 5.66 -9.60
N LEU A 24 -14.79 5.42 -9.96
CA LEU A 24 -13.70 6.34 -9.69
C LEU A 24 -13.87 7.67 -10.44
N LYS A 25 -13.77 8.76 -9.70
CA LYS A 25 -13.75 10.14 -10.20
C LYS A 25 -12.69 10.91 -9.43
N PRO A 26 -11.52 11.22 -10.03
CA PRO A 26 -10.40 11.83 -9.33
C PRO A 26 -10.69 13.32 -9.04
N GLU A 27 -11.62 13.59 -8.14
CA GLU A 27 -11.91 14.92 -7.62
C GLU A 27 -10.79 15.39 -6.71
N TYR A 28 -10.58 16.70 -6.67
CA TYR A 28 -9.61 17.31 -5.77
C TYR A 28 -10.05 17.12 -4.31
N VAL A 29 -9.19 16.48 -3.52
CA VAL A 29 -9.30 16.36 -2.07
C VAL A 29 -8.08 17.02 -1.45
N PRO A 30 -8.24 18.08 -0.63
CA PRO A 30 -7.10 18.71 0.05
C PRO A 30 -6.41 17.72 1.00
N LEU A 31 -5.09 17.82 1.13
CA LEU A 31 -4.33 17.01 2.09
C LEU A 31 -4.86 17.16 3.53
N GLU A 32 -5.26 18.37 3.92
CA GLU A 32 -5.83 18.64 5.25
C GLU A 32 -7.12 17.84 5.50
N THR A 33 -7.95 17.62 4.48
CA THR A 33 -9.15 16.76 4.59
C THR A 33 -8.76 15.31 4.83
N LEU A 34 -7.70 14.83 4.18
CA LEU A 34 -7.21 13.46 4.37
C LEU A 34 -6.57 13.29 5.76
N ARG A 35 -5.84 14.29 6.25
CA ARG A 35 -5.26 14.33 7.60
C ARG A 35 -6.28 14.35 8.72
N ALA A 36 -7.47 14.90 8.45
CA ALA A 36 -8.55 14.95 9.43
C ALA A 36 -9.24 13.59 9.66
N VAL A 37 -8.87 12.53 8.91
CA VAL A 37 -9.37 11.17 9.14
C VAL A 37 -8.87 10.68 10.50
N PRO A 38 -9.76 10.35 11.45
CA PRO A 38 -9.35 9.92 12.78
C PRO A 38 -8.68 8.54 12.72
N LEU A 39 -7.56 8.41 13.40
CA LEU A 39 -6.85 7.16 13.62
C LEU A 39 -7.07 6.65 15.04
N ASP A 40 -6.85 5.36 15.27
CA ASP A 40 -6.84 4.79 16.62
C ASP A 40 -5.68 5.39 17.46
N PRO A 41 -5.72 5.29 18.80
CA PRO A 41 -4.62 5.76 19.65
C PRO A 41 -3.29 5.01 19.46
N GLU A 42 -3.30 3.85 18.81
CA GLU A 42 -2.17 2.91 18.68
C GLU A 42 -1.33 3.21 17.42
N HIS A 43 -1.86 4.02 16.49
CA HIS A 43 -1.25 4.39 15.21
C HIS A 43 0.18 4.94 15.36
N THR A 44 0.46 5.72 16.42
CA THR A 44 1.78 6.34 16.65
C THR A 44 2.87 5.28 16.82
N ALA A 45 2.57 4.14 17.45
CA ALA A 45 3.55 3.08 17.63
C ALA A 45 4.00 2.46 16.29
N SER A 46 3.06 2.26 15.36
CA SER A 46 3.39 1.80 14.00
C SER A 46 4.17 2.84 13.22
N PHE A 47 3.82 4.11 13.35
CA PHE A 47 4.55 5.22 12.74
C PHE A 47 6.01 5.27 13.22
N ASP A 48 6.22 5.27 14.53
CA ASP A 48 7.55 5.35 15.13
C ASP A 48 8.41 4.13 14.79
N TYR A 49 7.80 2.94 14.78
CA TYR A 49 8.49 1.71 14.41
C TYR A 49 8.92 1.73 12.94
N ALA A 50 8.01 2.04 12.01
CA ALA A 50 8.32 2.14 10.59
C ALA A 50 9.37 3.23 10.31
N LYS A 51 9.27 4.39 10.96
CA LYS A 51 10.25 5.48 10.83
C LYS A 51 11.65 5.09 11.30
N LYS A 52 11.74 4.28 12.35
CA LYS A 52 13.02 3.77 12.88
C LYS A 52 13.66 2.73 11.95
N ILE A 53 12.83 1.89 11.33
CA ILE A 53 13.27 0.65 10.69
C ILE A 53 13.41 0.81 9.16
N THR A 54 12.55 1.58 8.52
CA THR A 54 12.50 1.73 7.05
C THR A 54 13.40 2.90 6.60
N PRO A 55 14.13 2.79 5.47
CA PRO A 55 14.89 3.90 4.91
C PRO A 55 14.00 5.15 4.68
N PRO A 56 14.54 6.38 4.82
CA PRO A 56 13.73 7.60 4.78
C PRO A 56 12.83 7.75 3.55
N ALA A 57 13.34 7.43 2.35
CA ALA A 57 12.54 7.53 1.12
C ALA A 57 11.44 6.47 1.05
N GLY A 58 11.72 5.23 1.49
CA GLY A 58 10.73 4.16 1.63
C GLY A 58 9.67 4.48 2.69
N PHE A 59 10.05 5.11 3.80
CA PHE A 59 9.08 5.55 4.79
C PHE A 59 8.17 6.68 4.26
N ALA A 60 8.72 7.63 3.50
CA ALA A 60 7.92 8.65 2.81
C ALA A 60 6.96 8.02 1.79
N HIS A 61 7.38 6.97 1.06
CA HIS A 61 6.51 6.17 0.19
C HIS A 61 5.34 5.55 0.95
N CYS A 62 5.59 4.92 2.10
CA CYS A 62 4.55 4.34 2.96
C CYS A 62 3.50 5.39 3.37
N ILE A 63 3.94 6.60 3.74
CA ILE A 63 3.04 7.70 4.10
C ILE A 63 2.22 8.17 2.89
N ARG A 64 2.85 8.36 1.73
CA ARG A 64 2.12 8.74 0.50
C ARG A 64 1.08 7.69 0.12
N CYS A 65 1.42 6.41 0.25
CA CYS A 65 0.48 5.31 -0.01
C CYS A 65 -0.79 5.44 0.82
N TYR A 66 -0.67 5.70 2.12
CA TYR A 66 -1.84 5.92 2.98
C TYR A 66 -2.74 7.06 2.48
N TYR A 67 -2.16 8.21 2.14
CA TYR A 67 -2.94 9.35 1.65
C TYR A 67 -3.54 9.11 0.26
N PHE A 68 -2.84 8.41 -0.63
CA PHE A 68 -3.41 7.98 -1.91
C PHE A 68 -4.56 6.99 -1.72
N SER A 69 -4.45 6.03 -0.79
CA SER A 69 -5.55 5.13 -0.46
C SER A 69 -6.79 5.91 0.02
N LEU A 70 -6.62 6.90 0.90
CA LEU A 70 -7.71 7.76 1.34
C LEU A 70 -8.31 8.58 0.18
N ALA A 71 -7.48 9.12 -0.72
CA ALA A 71 -7.97 9.82 -1.90
C ALA A 71 -8.78 8.90 -2.81
N ILE A 72 -8.32 7.66 -3.05
CA ILE A 72 -9.04 6.65 -3.83
C ILE A 72 -10.38 6.29 -3.17
N LEU A 73 -10.40 6.11 -1.84
CA LEU A 73 -11.63 5.87 -1.08
C LEU A 73 -12.65 7.00 -1.23
N HIS A 74 -12.21 8.25 -1.07
CA HIS A 74 -13.07 9.42 -1.24
C HIS A 74 -13.64 9.50 -2.67
N ASN A 75 -12.85 9.05 -3.65
CA ASN A 75 -13.12 9.26 -5.07
C ASN A 75 -13.86 8.10 -5.75
N GLY A 76 -14.54 7.22 -5.01
CA GLY A 76 -15.48 6.26 -5.60
C GLY A 76 -15.00 4.81 -5.60
N PHE A 77 -14.26 4.41 -4.56
CA PHE A 77 -14.03 2.99 -4.26
C PHE A 77 -15.36 2.23 -4.09
N PRO A 78 -15.45 0.94 -4.46
CA PRO A 78 -16.68 0.16 -4.36
C PRO A 78 -17.34 0.20 -2.98
N SER A 79 -18.66 0.37 -2.97
CA SER A 79 -19.50 0.45 -1.78
C SER A 79 -20.94 0.06 -2.12
N GLY A 80 -21.58 -0.70 -1.24
CA GLY A 80 -22.97 -1.13 -1.39
C GLY A 80 -23.20 -2.14 -2.51
N THR A 81 -22.20 -2.93 -2.90
CA THR A 81 -22.38 -3.97 -3.91
C THR A 81 -23.27 -5.10 -3.35
N PRO A 82 -24.36 -5.50 -4.04
CA PRO A 82 -25.24 -6.56 -3.56
C PRO A 82 -24.49 -7.88 -3.27
N GLY A 83 -24.70 -8.43 -2.07
CA GLY A 83 -24.09 -9.69 -1.65
C GLY A 83 -22.64 -9.60 -1.18
N VAL A 84 -22.03 -8.41 -1.18
CA VAL A 84 -20.66 -8.19 -0.69
C VAL A 84 -20.70 -7.67 0.76
N PRO A 85 -19.99 -8.31 1.71
CA PRO A 85 -19.86 -7.80 3.07
C PRO A 85 -19.34 -6.35 3.07
N GLN A 86 -19.86 -5.53 3.99
CA GLN A 86 -19.46 -4.12 4.10
C GLN A 86 -18.54 -3.93 5.30
N ILE A 87 -17.55 -3.03 5.16
CA ILE A 87 -16.66 -2.60 6.24
C ILE A 87 -16.94 -1.13 6.59
N PRO A 88 -17.05 -0.75 7.88
CA PRO A 88 -17.14 0.65 8.29
C PRO A 88 -15.90 1.45 7.87
N PHE A 89 -16.10 2.70 7.44
CA PHE A 89 -14.98 3.57 7.02
C PHE A 89 -13.91 3.72 8.11
N ALA A 90 -14.32 3.91 9.37
CA ALA A 90 -13.38 4.10 10.48
C ALA A 90 -12.46 2.87 10.67
N GLU A 91 -13.03 1.67 10.57
CA GLU A 91 -12.28 0.42 10.69
C GLU A 91 -11.34 0.22 9.48
N LEU A 92 -11.83 0.47 8.26
CA LEU A 92 -11.00 0.38 7.06
C LEU A 92 -9.85 1.39 7.08
N ALA A 93 -10.08 2.63 7.51
CA ALA A 93 -9.06 3.67 7.59
C ALA A 93 -7.94 3.30 8.58
N GLN A 94 -8.27 2.67 9.71
CA GLN A 94 -7.29 2.17 10.69
C GLN A 94 -6.46 1.02 10.11
N ARG A 95 -7.12 0.01 9.52
CA ARG A 95 -6.42 -1.10 8.86
C ARG A 95 -5.50 -0.62 7.75
N LEU A 96 -5.96 0.31 6.92
CA LEU A 96 -5.16 0.93 5.86
C LEU A 96 -3.97 1.68 6.41
N TYR A 97 -4.11 2.39 7.52
CA TYR A 97 -3.00 3.10 8.13
C TYR A 97 -1.89 2.12 8.51
N HIS A 98 -2.20 1.10 9.31
CA HIS A 98 -1.19 0.11 9.72
C HIS A 98 -0.61 -0.63 8.52
N ALA A 99 -1.44 -1.05 7.56
CA ALA A 99 -0.98 -1.73 6.36
C ALA A 99 -0.02 -0.85 5.54
N CYS A 100 -0.39 0.40 5.24
CA CYS A 100 0.44 1.31 4.45
C CYS A 100 1.72 1.69 5.16
N ILE A 101 1.67 1.99 6.46
CA ILE A 101 2.85 2.42 7.21
C ILE A 101 3.87 1.29 7.40
N LEU A 102 3.42 0.03 7.44
CA LEU A 102 4.27 -1.12 7.75
C LEU A 102 4.60 -2.02 6.55
N HIS A 103 4.06 -1.76 5.35
CA HIS A 103 4.18 -2.73 4.24
C HIS A 103 5.62 -2.98 3.77
N ASP A 104 6.47 -1.96 3.82
CA ASP A 104 7.88 -2.04 3.37
C ASP A 104 8.87 -2.27 4.51
N LEU A 105 8.46 -2.79 5.67
CA LEU A 105 9.41 -3.16 6.73
C LEU A 105 10.49 -4.14 6.24
N GLY A 106 10.16 -4.97 5.24
CA GLY A 106 11.11 -5.89 4.61
C GLY A 106 12.25 -5.19 3.85
N TRP A 107 12.11 -3.90 3.50
CA TRP A 107 13.15 -3.06 2.91
C TRP A 107 14.19 -2.56 3.92
N SER A 108 13.99 -2.81 5.20
CA SER A 108 14.88 -2.34 6.25
C SER A 108 16.33 -2.80 6.07
N THR A 109 17.24 -1.89 6.38
CA THR A 109 18.69 -2.12 6.44
C THR A 109 19.22 -2.07 7.87
N THR A 110 18.32 -2.02 8.87
CA THR A 110 18.71 -2.03 10.29
C THR A 110 19.24 -3.39 10.71
N ALA A 111 20.13 -3.41 11.72
CA ALA A 111 20.69 -4.66 12.24
C ALA A 111 19.59 -5.61 12.77
N GLU A 112 18.55 -5.06 13.39
CA GLU A 112 17.38 -5.79 13.89
C GLU A 112 16.65 -6.53 12.77
N ALA A 113 16.33 -5.84 11.67
CA ALA A 113 15.65 -6.45 10.52
C ALA A 113 16.55 -7.41 9.74
N ILE A 114 17.85 -7.12 9.63
CA ILE A 114 18.81 -7.99 8.92
C ILE A 114 19.00 -9.31 9.69
N ALA A 115 19.04 -9.27 11.02
CA ALA A 115 19.20 -10.45 11.86
C ALA A 115 17.92 -11.29 11.99
N HIS A 116 16.77 -10.75 11.56
CA HIS A 116 15.48 -11.41 11.70
C HIS A 116 15.40 -12.68 10.81
N PRO A 117 15.03 -13.86 11.33
CA PRO A 117 15.07 -15.11 10.57
C PRO A 117 14.20 -15.13 9.30
N ALA A 118 13.06 -14.41 9.32
CA ALA A 118 12.21 -14.30 8.14
C ALA A 118 12.83 -13.46 7.01
N ARG A 119 14.00 -12.83 7.21
CA ARG A 119 14.73 -12.14 6.14
C ARG A 119 15.16 -13.07 5.00
N ALA A 120 15.09 -14.39 5.19
CA ALA A 120 15.31 -15.38 4.14
C ALA A 120 14.12 -15.54 3.17
N THR A 121 12.92 -15.05 3.50
CA THR A 121 11.75 -15.04 2.60
C THR A 121 11.70 -13.76 1.77
N SER A 122 10.80 -13.69 0.78
CA SER A 122 10.48 -12.43 0.07
C SER A 122 10.23 -11.28 1.03
N PHE A 123 10.64 -10.06 0.65
CA PHE A 123 10.53 -8.90 1.52
C PHE A 123 9.11 -8.61 2.00
N GLU A 124 8.09 -8.92 1.21
CA GLU A 124 6.69 -8.74 1.58
C GLU A 124 6.31 -9.67 2.73
N ILE A 125 6.79 -10.92 2.68
CA ILE A 125 6.56 -11.93 3.72
C ILE A 125 7.35 -11.55 4.97
N HIS A 126 8.62 -11.15 4.80
CA HIS A 126 9.47 -10.70 5.90
C HIS A 126 8.85 -9.49 6.62
N GLY A 127 8.48 -8.45 5.87
CA GLY A 127 7.83 -7.25 6.40
C GLY A 127 6.50 -7.55 7.05
N GLY A 128 5.69 -8.45 6.47
CA GLY A 128 4.43 -8.91 7.06
C GLY A 128 4.62 -9.62 8.40
N ILE A 129 5.64 -10.47 8.55
CA ILE A 129 5.96 -11.12 9.83
C ILE A 129 6.39 -10.08 10.87
N MET A 130 7.29 -9.16 10.50
CA MET A 130 7.71 -8.07 11.40
C MET A 130 6.52 -7.19 11.82
N ALA A 131 5.62 -6.88 10.89
CA ALA A 131 4.41 -6.12 11.16
C ALA A 131 3.48 -6.88 12.13
N TYR A 132 3.27 -8.19 11.93
CA TYR A 132 2.48 -9.03 12.83
C TYR A 132 3.04 -9.01 14.25
N GLU A 133 4.35 -9.23 14.41
CA GLU A 133 5.01 -9.25 15.72
C GLU A 133 4.90 -7.91 16.43
N HIS A 134 5.09 -6.81 15.69
CA HIS A 134 4.92 -5.46 16.20
C HIS A 134 3.46 -5.20 16.63
N LEU A 135 2.49 -5.41 15.73
CA LEU A 135 1.08 -5.09 15.98
C LEU A 135 0.48 -5.90 17.12
N ARG A 136 0.88 -7.18 17.27
CA ARG A 136 0.43 -8.04 18.37
C ARG A 136 0.73 -7.44 19.75
N VAL A 137 1.79 -6.63 19.86
CA VAL A 137 2.22 -6.01 21.13
C VAL A 137 1.81 -4.54 21.20
N ALA A 138 1.99 -3.80 20.11
CA ALA A 138 1.86 -2.35 20.06
C ALA A 138 0.43 -1.86 19.78
N ALA A 139 -0.42 -2.73 19.21
CA ALA A 139 -1.80 -2.40 18.84
C ALA A 139 -2.79 -3.45 19.41
N PRO A 140 -2.95 -3.53 20.75
CA PRO A 140 -3.79 -4.55 21.39
C PRO A 140 -5.26 -4.48 20.97
N ALA A 141 -5.81 -3.31 20.64
CA ALA A 141 -7.18 -3.22 20.12
C ALA A 141 -7.30 -3.93 18.78
N LEU A 142 -6.40 -3.64 17.83
CA LEU A 142 -6.34 -4.34 16.53
C LEU A 142 -6.05 -5.84 16.71
N ALA A 143 -5.12 -6.19 17.60
CA ALA A 143 -4.71 -7.57 17.83
C ALA A 143 -5.77 -8.43 18.55
N SER A 144 -6.70 -7.80 19.26
CA SER A 144 -7.83 -8.50 19.90
C SER A 144 -8.84 -9.04 18.90
N ASP A 145 -8.88 -8.49 17.68
CA ASP A 145 -9.63 -9.02 16.54
C ASP A 145 -8.68 -9.69 15.55
N ALA A 146 -8.62 -11.02 15.63
CA ALA A 146 -7.77 -11.84 14.76
C ALA A 146 -8.07 -11.64 13.26
N ALA A 147 -9.32 -11.31 12.89
CA ALA A 147 -9.68 -11.07 11.49
C ALA A 147 -9.12 -9.74 10.99
N SER A 148 -9.19 -8.69 11.80
CA SER A 148 -8.58 -7.38 11.47
C SER A 148 -7.07 -7.45 11.39
N LEU A 149 -6.40 -8.06 12.38
CA LEU A 149 -4.96 -8.25 12.36
C LEU A 149 -4.52 -9.11 11.16
N GLY A 150 -5.25 -10.19 10.90
CA GLY A 150 -5.02 -11.06 9.73
C GLY A 150 -5.14 -10.31 8.41
N ASP A 151 -6.16 -9.46 8.25
CA ASP A 151 -6.35 -8.63 7.05
C ASP A 151 -5.18 -7.67 6.81
N VAL A 152 -4.72 -6.96 7.85
CA VAL A 152 -3.57 -6.04 7.74
C VAL A 152 -2.30 -6.80 7.33
N VAL A 153 -1.98 -7.89 8.01
CA VAL A 153 -0.76 -8.67 7.76
C VAL A 153 -0.80 -9.34 6.39
N GLN A 154 -1.93 -9.94 6.01
CA GLN A 154 -2.10 -10.55 4.70
C GLN A 154 -2.06 -9.49 3.58
N SER A 155 -2.60 -8.30 3.81
CA SER A 155 -2.52 -7.17 2.87
C SER A 155 -1.06 -6.78 2.61
N ILE A 156 -0.25 -6.69 3.66
CA ILE A 156 1.20 -6.43 3.55
C ILE A 156 1.89 -7.55 2.76
N MET A 157 1.66 -8.81 3.11
CA MET A 157 2.35 -9.93 2.46
C MET A 157 2.04 -10.08 0.97
N LEU A 158 0.89 -9.56 0.52
CA LEU A 158 0.40 -9.73 -0.86
C LEU A 158 0.37 -8.42 -1.66
N HIS A 159 0.89 -7.31 -1.13
CA HIS A 159 0.67 -5.99 -1.74
C HIS A 159 1.29 -5.83 -3.14
N THR A 160 2.42 -6.51 -3.41
CA THR A 160 3.07 -6.54 -4.74
C THR A 160 2.39 -7.52 -5.70
N SER A 161 1.58 -8.44 -5.19
CA SER A 161 1.00 -9.53 -5.96
C SER A 161 -0.28 -9.10 -6.67
N GLN A 162 -0.35 -9.35 -7.97
CA GLN A 162 -1.55 -9.18 -8.79
C GLN A 162 -2.11 -10.55 -9.19
N TRP A 163 -3.42 -10.73 -9.05
CA TRP A 163 -4.07 -12.01 -9.30
C TRP A 163 -5.16 -11.85 -10.38
N PRO A 164 -5.20 -12.72 -11.40
CA PRO A 164 -6.19 -12.62 -12.48
C PRO A 164 -7.61 -13.07 -12.06
N SER A 165 -7.77 -13.58 -10.84
CA SER A 165 -9.03 -14.10 -10.32
C SER A 165 -9.08 -14.04 -8.80
N GLY A 166 -10.27 -14.32 -8.26
CA GLY A 166 -10.52 -14.30 -6.82
C GLY A 166 -10.81 -12.90 -6.27
N THR A 167 -10.65 -12.79 -4.96
CA THR A 167 -11.11 -11.65 -4.18
C THR A 167 -9.99 -11.15 -3.27
N SER A 168 -9.82 -9.84 -3.20
CA SER A 168 -8.93 -9.15 -2.28
C SER A 168 -9.76 -8.44 -1.22
N SER A 169 -9.23 -8.28 -0.02
CA SER A 169 -9.81 -7.33 0.92
C SER A 169 -9.68 -5.91 0.37
N ALA A 170 -10.53 -5.00 0.85
CA ALA A 170 -10.42 -3.58 0.54
C ALA A 170 -9.04 -3.03 0.94
N THR A 171 -8.54 -3.42 2.12
CA THR A 171 -7.22 -3.05 2.64
C THR A 171 -6.12 -3.42 1.65
N LYS A 172 -6.09 -4.67 1.21
CA LYS A 172 -5.08 -5.17 0.25
C LYS A 172 -5.16 -4.44 -1.07
N MET A 173 -6.36 -4.28 -1.65
CA MET A 173 -6.50 -3.65 -2.97
C MET A 173 -6.05 -2.19 -2.93
N LEU A 174 -6.46 -1.43 -1.92
CA LEU A 174 -6.07 -0.03 -1.78
C LEU A 174 -4.58 0.13 -1.58
N LEU A 175 -3.94 -0.71 -0.77
CA LEU A 175 -2.49 -0.73 -0.58
C LEU A 175 -1.77 -1.05 -1.90
N SER A 176 -2.18 -2.10 -2.62
CA SER A 176 -1.60 -2.45 -3.92
C SER A 176 -1.72 -1.31 -4.93
N LEU A 177 -2.89 -0.68 -5.03
CA LEU A 177 -3.13 0.42 -5.96
C LEU A 177 -2.30 1.65 -5.59
N SER A 178 -2.24 2.02 -4.32
CA SER A 178 -1.48 3.20 -3.88
C SER A 178 0.02 3.02 -4.03
N ALA A 179 0.56 1.85 -3.67
CA ALA A 179 1.98 1.53 -3.82
C ALA A 179 2.38 1.53 -5.30
N MET A 180 1.60 0.85 -6.14
CA MET A 180 1.85 0.81 -7.58
C MET A 180 1.67 2.20 -8.22
N PHE A 181 0.70 3.00 -7.77
CA PHE A 181 0.51 4.37 -8.26
C PHE A 181 1.69 5.26 -7.89
N ASP A 182 2.21 5.16 -6.68
CA ASP A 182 3.37 5.94 -6.29
C ASP A 182 4.62 5.55 -7.10
N LEU A 183 4.77 4.30 -7.54
CA LEU A 183 5.92 3.90 -8.37
C LEU A 183 5.73 4.20 -9.87
N CYS A 184 4.52 3.97 -10.40
CA CYS A 184 4.23 4.03 -11.83
C CYS A 184 3.67 5.38 -12.32
N GLY A 185 3.12 6.19 -11.41
CA GLY A 185 2.33 7.36 -11.75
C GLY A 185 1.06 7.03 -12.56
N TYR A 186 0.60 7.99 -13.34
CA TYR A 186 -0.71 7.97 -14.01
C TYR A 186 -0.90 6.94 -15.12
N ASP A 187 0.18 6.53 -15.76
CA ASP A 187 0.10 5.54 -16.82
C ASP A 187 -0.17 4.14 -16.27
N GLY A 188 0.09 3.89 -14.98
CA GLY A 188 0.01 2.58 -14.38
C GLY A 188 1.11 1.62 -14.86
N PRO A 189 0.96 0.30 -14.67
CA PRO A 189 2.02 -0.66 -14.91
C PRO A 189 2.33 -0.89 -16.40
N GLN A 190 1.50 -0.37 -17.31
CA GLN A 190 1.74 -0.43 -18.75
C GLN A 190 1.89 1.00 -19.30
N PRO A 191 3.05 1.35 -19.90
CA PRO A 191 3.24 2.66 -20.50
C PRO A 191 2.17 3.04 -21.52
N GLY A 192 1.66 4.27 -21.43
CA GLY A 192 0.61 4.79 -22.30
C GLY A 192 -0.81 4.27 -22.02
N SER A 193 -1.00 3.35 -21.08
CA SER A 193 -2.33 2.78 -20.80
C SER A 193 -3.26 3.75 -20.07
N ARG A 194 -2.69 4.73 -19.35
CA ARG A 194 -3.43 5.72 -18.53
C ARG A 194 -4.38 5.05 -17.52
N ALA A 195 -4.09 3.80 -17.15
CA ALA A 195 -4.96 2.98 -16.31
C ALA A 195 -5.18 3.59 -14.91
N PHE A 196 -4.23 4.40 -14.43
CA PHE A 196 -4.24 4.97 -13.08
C PHE A 196 -4.66 6.44 -13.03
N GLU A 197 -5.10 7.02 -14.14
CA GLU A 197 -5.60 8.40 -14.18
C GLU A 197 -6.79 8.68 -13.28
N LEU A 198 -7.57 7.64 -12.98
CA LEU A 198 -8.77 7.75 -12.17
C LEU A 198 -8.50 7.64 -10.66
N LEU A 199 -7.27 7.30 -10.24
CA LEU A 199 -6.97 7.03 -8.84
C LEU A 199 -6.91 8.30 -7.98
N VAL A 200 -6.08 9.28 -8.39
CA VAL A 200 -5.77 10.46 -7.57
C VAL A 200 -5.75 11.73 -8.41
N ASN A 201 -6.44 12.77 -7.95
CA ASN A 201 -6.40 14.08 -8.59
C ASN A 201 -4.98 14.68 -8.58
N ARG A 202 -4.58 15.35 -9.66
CA ARG A 202 -3.25 15.96 -9.80
C ARG A 202 -2.91 16.97 -8.72
N LYS A 203 -3.88 17.78 -8.28
CA LYS A 203 -3.66 18.77 -7.23
C LYS A 203 -3.49 18.10 -5.86
N THR A 204 -4.26 17.03 -5.59
CA THR A 204 -4.09 16.21 -4.38
C THR A 204 -2.72 15.54 -4.36
N LEU A 205 -2.28 14.95 -5.49
CA LEU A 205 -0.94 14.40 -5.66
C LEU A 205 0.14 15.44 -5.31
N GLN A 206 0.05 16.64 -5.89
CA GLN A 206 1.02 17.72 -5.67
C GLN A 206 1.11 18.16 -4.21
N GLU A 207 -0.01 18.25 -3.50
CA GLU A 207 -0.01 18.58 -2.06
C GLU A 207 0.66 17.48 -1.23
N ILE A 208 0.37 16.20 -1.53
CA ILE A 208 0.96 15.05 -0.86
C ILE A 208 2.47 14.97 -1.12
N GLU A 209 2.91 15.11 -2.36
CA GLU A 209 4.34 15.04 -2.72
C GLU A 209 5.14 16.25 -2.23
N LYS A 210 4.52 17.42 -2.13
CA LYS A 210 5.14 18.60 -1.52
C LYS A 210 5.46 18.36 -0.04
N GLU A 211 4.54 17.72 0.67
CA GLU A 211 4.71 17.41 2.09
C GLU A 211 5.63 16.21 2.33
N PHE A 212 5.51 15.18 1.50
CA PHE A 212 6.26 13.93 1.58
C PHE A 212 7.02 13.70 0.28
N PRO A 213 8.15 14.39 0.05
CA PRO A 213 8.91 14.29 -1.20
C PRO A 213 9.34 12.86 -1.52
N ARG A 214 9.42 12.54 -2.81
CA ARG A 214 9.89 11.22 -3.30
C ARG A 214 11.36 10.97 -2.93
N GLY A 215 12.18 12.01 -2.94
CA GLY A 215 13.60 11.92 -2.62
C GLY A 215 14.29 10.81 -3.45
N GLY A 216 15.09 9.98 -2.79
CA GLY A 216 15.81 8.86 -3.40
C GLY A 216 14.97 7.60 -3.69
N LEU A 217 13.63 7.64 -3.56
CA LEU A 217 12.79 6.43 -3.61
C LEU A 217 13.13 5.51 -4.78
N TYR A 218 13.24 6.07 -5.99
CA TYR A 218 13.45 5.24 -7.17
C TYR A 218 14.83 4.59 -7.16
N THR A 219 15.89 5.35 -6.87
CA THR A 219 17.25 4.80 -6.85
C THR A 219 17.39 3.78 -5.74
N GLU A 220 16.98 4.11 -4.51
CA GLU A 220 17.06 3.22 -3.35
C GLU A 220 16.24 1.94 -3.58
N GLY A 221 15.02 2.08 -4.08
CA GLY A 221 14.14 0.94 -4.29
C GLY A 221 14.53 0.08 -5.50
N LEU A 222 15.12 0.64 -6.56
CA LEU A 222 15.70 -0.14 -7.67
C LEU A 222 16.90 -0.96 -7.20
N ASP A 223 17.78 -0.36 -6.39
CA ASP A 223 18.94 -1.07 -5.85
C ASP A 223 18.51 -2.16 -4.86
N TYR A 224 17.47 -1.88 -4.05
CA TYR A 224 16.82 -2.90 -3.23
C TYR A 224 16.25 -4.05 -4.08
N ALA A 225 15.46 -3.74 -5.10
CA ALA A 225 14.84 -4.76 -5.95
C ALA A 225 15.90 -5.65 -6.63
N LYS A 226 16.97 -5.08 -7.16
CA LYS A 226 18.09 -5.86 -7.73
C LYS A 226 18.70 -6.81 -6.70
N LYS A 227 18.92 -6.34 -5.47
CA LYS A 227 19.45 -7.15 -4.37
C LYS A 227 18.48 -8.27 -3.99
N GLU A 228 17.19 -7.96 -3.88
CA GLU A 228 16.16 -8.94 -3.52
C GLU A 228 16.09 -10.07 -4.55
N PHE A 229 16.06 -9.74 -5.84
CA PHE A 229 16.06 -10.74 -6.91
C PHE A 229 17.34 -11.59 -6.96
N ALA A 230 18.50 -11.00 -6.63
CA ALA A 230 19.78 -11.70 -6.62
C ALA A 230 19.92 -12.64 -5.40
N GLU A 231 19.50 -12.19 -4.22
CA GLU A 231 19.57 -12.98 -2.98
C GLU A 231 18.45 -14.01 -2.89
N LYS A 232 17.28 -13.71 -3.49
CA LYS A 232 16.05 -14.49 -3.38
C LYS A 232 15.40 -14.65 -4.76
N PRO A 233 15.90 -15.57 -5.60
CA PRO A 233 15.35 -15.77 -6.95
C PRO A 233 13.88 -16.24 -6.95
N ASP A 234 13.40 -16.78 -5.83
CA ASP A 234 12.02 -17.20 -5.58
C ASP A 234 11.17 -16.14 -4.85
N CYS A 235 11.63 -14.89 -4.77
CA CYS A 235 10.85 -13.81 -4.16
C CYS A 235 9.52 -13.57 -4.90
N LEU A 236 8.50 -13.04 -4.20
CA LEU A 236 7.17 -12.83 -4.80
C LEU A 236 7.22 -11.89 -6.02
N MET A 237 8.06 -10.86 -5.98
CA MET A 237 8.28 -9.97 -7.13
C MET A 237 8.82 -10.69 -8.37
N SER A 238 9.49 -11.84 -8.23
CA SER A 238 10.02 -12.59 -9.39
C SER A 238 8.91 -13.17 -10.28
N HIS A 239 7.70 -13.29 -9.74
CA HIS A 239 6.52 -13.70 -10.48
C HIS A 239 5.84 -12.55 -11.25
N PHE A 240 6.34 -11.31 -11.12
CA PHE A 240 5.87 -10.21 -11.94
C PHE A 240 6.13 -10.51 -13.43
N PRO A 241 5.20 -10.21 -14.36
CA PRO A 241 5.44 -10.43 -15.78
C PRO A 241 6.73 -9.76 -16.27
N GLY A 242 7.68 -10.56 -16.76
CA GLY A 242 9.01 -10.08 -17.18
C GLY A 242 10.07 -10.01 -16.06
N GLY A 243 9.76 -10.52 -14.85
CA GLY A 243 10.70 -10.59 -13.73
C GLY A 243 11.24 -9.21 -13.32
N LEU A 244 12.53 -9.14 -12.99
CA LEU A 244 13.18 -7.90 -12.55
C LEU A 244 13.09 -6.80 -13.63
N GLU A 245 13.29 -7.16 -14.89
CA GLU A 245 13.22 -6.19 -16.00
C GLU A 245 11.80 -5.65 -16.16
N GLY A 246 10.79 -6.53 -16.08
CA GLY A 246 9.38 -6.13 -16.10
C GLY A 246 9.03 -5.21 -14.94
N PHE A 247 9.46 -5.56 -13.73
CA PHE A 247 9.19 -4.80 -12.51
C PHE A 247 9.89 -3.44 -12.49
N THR A 248 11.16 -3.38 -12.86
CA THR A 248 11.93 -2.12 -12.85
C THR A 248 11.50 -1.17 -13.96
N LYS A 249 11.01 -1.67 -15.10
CA LYS A 249 10.40 -0.83 -16.16
C LYS A 249 9.14 -0.08 -15.72
N LEU A 250 8.48 -0.52 -14.65
CA LEU A 250 7.32 0.19 -14.11
C LEU A 250 7.71 1.52 -13.45
N TRP A 251 8.95 1.61 -12.98
CA TRP A 251 9.42 2.69 -12.14
C TRP A 251 9.74 3.88 -13.02
N ARG A 252 8.88 4.89 -12.94
CA ARG A 252 9.10 6.14 -13.67
C ARG A 252 9.93 7.05 -12.81
N VAL A 253 11.24 6.99 -13.00
CA VAL A 253 12.11 8.08 -12.57
C VAL A 253 11.66 9.31 -13.37
N PRO A 254 11.10 10.36 -12.73
CA PRO A 254 10.88 11.62 -13.45
C PRO A 254 12.24 12.05 -13.98
N GLU A 255 12.34 12.35 -15.28
CA GLU A 255 13.52 13.04 -15.79
C GLU A 255 13.67 14.34 -14.99
N GLU A 256 14.83 14.53 -14.36
CA GLU A 256 15.17 15.69 -13.52
C GLU A 256 15.04 17.02 -14.28
#